data_AF-A0A069EY07-F1
#
_entry.id   AF-A0A069EY07-F1
#
_cell.length_a   1.000
_cell.length_b   1.000
_cell.length_c   1.000
_cell.angle_alpha   90.00
_cell.angle_beta   90.00
_cell.angle_gamma   90.00
#
_symmetry.space_group_name_H-M   'P 1'
#
loop_
_entity.id
_entity.type
_entity.pdbx_description
1 polymer ?
#
loop_
_entity_poly.entity_id
_entity_poly.type
_entity_poly.pdbx_seq_one_letter_code
_entity_poly.pdbx_strand_id
1 'polypeptide(L)'
;MNIRKRCLVTLSCVYAIAFILNVIPSVTFPDATIGPLQATSSVLLVLCMMGTCVLNDRVAKLYVTALLFAGVTVFTLHSFETYVYDIVILDALFAIQYPLYLLFVTPLFGLNLFFNVEADFIALFAFFIGLFILAIHEIALVVSRRMT
;
A
#
# COMPACT_ATOMS: atom_id res chain seq x y z
N MET A 1 23.85 -14.35 -4.71
CA MET A 1 22.38 -14.17 -4.58
C MET A 1 21.80 -13.67 -5.91
N ASN A 2 20.81 -14.38 -6.47
CA ASN A 2 20.12 -14.03 -7.74
C ASN A 2 19.50 -12.62 -7.66
N ILE A 3 19.46 -11.89 -8.78
CA ILE A 3 18.91 -10.52 -8.88
C ILE A 3 17.52 -10.39 -8.26
N ARG A 4 16.62 -11.35 -8.50
CA ARG A 4 15.26 -11.36 -7.92
C ARG A 4 15.27 -11.36 -6.39
N LYS A 5 16.14 -12.19 -5.79
CA LYS A 5 16.29 -12.26 -4.33
C LYS A 5 16.84 -10.96 -3.76
N ARG A 6 17.77 -10.28 -4.47
CA ARG A 6 18.27 -8.96 -4.06
C ARG A 6 17.14 -7.93 -4.06
N CYS A 7 16.34 -7.88 -5.12
CA CYS A 7 15.22 -6.95 -5.22
C CYS A 7 14.14 -7.20 -4.14
N LEU A 8 13.85 -8.45 -3.79
CA LEU A 8 12.93 -8.76 -2.69
C LEU A 8 13.47 -8.34 -1.32
N VAL A 9 14.77 -8.54 -1.06
CA VAL A 9 15.42 -8.04 0.16
C VAL A 9 15.34 -6.52 0.21
N THR A 10 15.64 -5.83 -0.90
CA THR A 10 15.50 -4.38 -1.00
C THR A 10 14.06 -3.94 -0.73
N LEU A 11 13.06 -4.57 -1.35
CA LEU A 11 11.64 -4.28 -1.12
C LEU A 11 11.27 -4.45 0.36
N SER A 12 11.73 -5.53 1.00
CA SER A 12 11.46 -5.81 2.40
C SER A 12 12.08 -4.77 3.34
N CYS A 13 13.33 -4.36 3.07
CA CYS A 13 14.00 -3.31 3.84
C CYS A 13 13.30 -1.95 3.67
N VAL A 14 12.97 -1.57 2.43
CA VAL A 14 12.27 -0.31 2.14
C VAL A 14 10.88 -0.31 2.77
N TYR A 15 10.16 -1.44 2.71
CA TYR A 15 8.88 -1.61 3.40
C TYR A 15 9.00 -1.36 4.90
N ALA A 16 9.96 -2.00 5.57
CA ALA A 16 10.16 -1.84 7.01
C ALA A 16 10.46 -0.38 7.40
N ILE A 17 11.32 0.29 6.62
CA ILE A 17 11.63 1.71 6.81
C ILE A 17 10.38 2.57 6.61
N ALA A 18 9.64 2.36 5.52
CA ALA A 18 8.42 3.10 5.23
C ALA A 18 7.34 2.88 6.29
N PHE A 19 7.18 1.66 6.81
CA PHE A 19 6.27 1.37 7.91
C PHE A 19 6.67 2.11 9.18
N ILE A 20 7.94 2.01 9.61
CA ILE A 20 8.43 2.66 10.83
C ILE A 20 8.24 4.18 10.78
N LEU A 21 8.56 4.80 9.65
CA LEU A 21 8.47 6.26 9.50
C LEU A 21 7.03 6.77 9.43
N ASN A 22 6.11 5.94 8.92
CA ASN A 22 4.73 6.36 8.68
C ASN A 22 3.74 5.86 9.73
N VAL A 23 4.08 4.91 10.60
CA VAL A 23 3.12 4.36 11.57
C VAL A 23 2.54 5.44 12.49
N ILE A 24 3.40 6.27 13.09
CA ILE A 24 2.95 7.35 13.99
C ILE A 24 2.11 8.37 13.21
N PRO A 25 2.58 8.95 12.08
CA PRO A 25 1.75 9.87 11.30
C PRO A 25 0.42 9.26 10.87
N SER A 26 0.40 8.00 10.44
CA SER A 26 -0.82 7.37 9.91
C SER A 26 -1.94 7.23 10.94
N VAL A 27 -1.61 7.00 12.21
CA VAL A 27 -2.62 6.82 13.27
C VAL A 27 -3.00 8.12 13.97
N THR A 28 -2.22 9.19 13.79
CA THR A 28 -2.42 10.48 14.48
C THR A 28 -2.74 11.64 13.54
N PHE A 29 -2.79 11.44 12.22
CA PHE A 29 -3.18 12.48 11.28
C PHE A 29 -4.65 12.87 11.48
N PRO A 30 -5.01 14.18 11.44
CA PRO A 30 -4.21 15.33 11.01
C PRO A 30 -3.31 15.97 12.08
N ASP A 31 -3.33 15.48 13.33
CA ASP A 31 -2.54 16.05 14.42
C ASP A 31 -1.03 15.82 14.27
N ALA A 32 -0.63 14.80 13.51
CA ALA A 32 0.77 14.55 13.17
C ALA A 32 1.26 15.32 11.94
N THR A 33 2.53 15.73 12.02
CA THR A 33 3.23 16.33 10.89
C THR A 33 3.75 15.27 9.92
N ILE A 34 3.44 15.44 8.64
CA ILE A 34 4.00 14.66 7.55
C ILE A 34 5.14 15.46 6.92
N GLY A 35 6.34 14.88 6.90
CA GLY A 35 7.52 15.52 6.34
C GLY A 35 7.98 14.89 5.03
N PRO A 36 9.00 15.50 4.38
CA PRO A 36 9.62 14.96 3.18
C PRO A 36 10.21 13.56 3.36
N LEU A 37 10.61 13.18 4.57
CA LEU A 37 11.20 11.87 4.85
C LEU A 37 10.16 10.74 4.69
N GLN A 38 8.96 10.93 5.24
CA GLN A 38 7.82 10.02 5.12
C GLN A 38 7.37 9.88 3.67
N ALA A 39 7.28 11.01 2.96
CA ALA A 39 6.94 11.02 1.54
C ALA A 39 7.99 10.26 0.71
N THR A 40 9.27 10.52 0.96
CA THR A 40 10.37 9.85 0.25
C THR A 40 10.35 8.34 0.47
N SER A 41 10.14 7.86 1.70
CA SER A 41 10.07 6.43 1.97
C SER A 41 8.88 5.76 1.28
N SER A 42 7.74 6.45 1.24
CA SER A 42 6.52 5.94 0.58
C SER A 42 6.68 5.88 -0.94
N VAL A 43 7.24 6.94 -1.56
CA VAL A 43 7.56 6.96 -2.99
C VAL A 43 8.58 5.87 -3.34
N LEU A 44 9.63 5.72 -2.54
CA LEU A 44 10.64 4.67 -2.75
C LEU A 44 10.02 3.27 -2.69
N LEU A 45 9.09 3.04 -1.76
CA LEU A 45 8.35 1.78 -1.67
C LEU A 45 7.56 1.50 -2.95
N VAL A 46 6.83 2.49 -3.49
CA VAL A 46 6.10 2.37 -4.76
C VAL A 46 7.04 2.02 -5.92
N LEU A 47 8.19 2.68 -6.02
CA LEU A 47 9.18 2.40 -7.06
C LEU A 47 9.77 0.98 -6.92
N CYS A 48 10.07 0.53 -5.68
CA CYS A 48 10.55 -0.83 -5.43
C CYS A 48 9.50 -1.89 -5.78
N MET A 49 8.22 -1.67 -5.44
CA MET A 49 7.13 -2.56 -5.84
C MET A 49 7.01 -2.66 -7.35
N MET A 50 7.06 -1.53 -8.05
CA MET A 50 6.96 -1.49 -9.50
C MET A 50 8.13 -2.25 -10.16
N GLY A 51 9.37 -1.96 -9.75
CA GLY A 51 10.55 -2.62 -10.29
C GLY A 51 10.57 -4.13 -10.03
N THR A 52 10.19 -4.57 -8.83
CA THR A 52 10.14 -6.00 -8.49
C THR A 52 9.02 -6.75 -9.23
N CYS A 53 7.86 -6.12 -9.43
CA CYS A 53 6.78 -6.68 -10.24
C CYS A 53 7.17 -6.82 -11.72
N VAL A 54 7.88 -5.85 -12.31
CA VAL A 54 8.35 -5.93 -13.70
C VAL A 54 9.33 -7.09 -13.90
N LEU A 55 10.11 -7.45 -12.87
CA LEU A 55 10.98 -8.64 -12.89
C LEU A 55 10.23 -9.99 -12.80
N ASN A 56 8.90 -9.96 -12.86
CA ASN A 56 8.00 -11.11 -12.79
C ASN A 56 8.23 -11.96 -11.52
N ASP A 57 8.43 -11.30 -10.39
CA ASP A 57 8.53 -11.97 -9.10
C ASP A 57 7.13 -12.25 -8.52
N ARG A 58 6.85 -13.51 -8.19
CA ARG A 58 5.54 -13.95 -7.69
C ARG A 58 5.22 -13.38 -6.31
N VAL A 59 6.23 -13.19 -5.46
CA VAL A 59 6.03 -12.67 -4.10
C VAL A 59 5.70 -11.17 -4.17
N ALA A 60 6.40 -10.43 -5.02
CA ALA A 60 6.08 -9.02 -5.27
C ALA A 60 4.66 -8.86 -5.84
N LYS A 61 4.27 -9.69 -6.82
CA LYS A 61 2.90 -9.68 -7.36
C LYS A 61 1.86 -9.94 -6.27
N LEU A 62 2.07 -10.97 -5.44
CA LEU A 62 1.17 -11.28 -4.33
C LEU A 62 1.06 -10.12 -3.35
N TYR A 63 2.18 -9.47 -3.00
CA TYR A 63 2.19 -8.31 -2.13
C TYR A 63 1.38 -7.15 -2.73
N VAL A 64 1.55 -6.83 -4.02
CA VAL A 64 0.77 -5.77 -4.68
C VAL A 64 -0.71 -6.12 -4.80
N THR A 65 -1.05 -7.39 -5.04
CA THR A 65 -2.45 -7.85 -5.01
C THR A 65 -3.05 -7.74 -3.60
N ALA A 66 -2.30 -8.07 -2.55
CA ALA A 66 -2.72 -7.89 -1.17
C ALA A 66 -2.91 -6.41 -0.82
N LEU A 67 -2.02 -5.53 -1.29
CA LEU A 67 -2.15 -4.08 -1.16
C LEU A 67 -3.46 -3.57 -1.80
N LEU A 68 -3.76 -4.02 -3.02
CA LEU A 68 -5.00 -3.67 -3.72
C LEU A 68 -6.22 -4.09 -2.90
N PHE A 69 -6.25 -5.35 -2.46
CA PHE A 69 -7.35 -5.89 -1.67
C PHE A 69 -7.51 -5.17 -0.33
N ALA A 70 -6.41 -4.90 0.36
CA ALA A 70 -6.41 -4.14 1.61
C ALA A 70 -6.94 -2.72 1.41
N GLY A 71 -6.46 -2.01 0.38
CA GLY A 71 -6.88 -0.63 0.10
C GLY A 71 -8.39 -0.49 -0.11
N VAL A 72 -8.99 -1.33 -0.97
CA VAL A 72 -10.44 -1.30 -1.19
C VAL A 72 -11.21 -1.74 0.06
N THR A 73 -10.73 -2.76 0.78
CA THR A 73 -11.39 -3.27 1.98
C THR A 73 -11.41 -2.20 3.08
N VAL A 74 -10.27 -1.58 3.36
CA VAL A 74 -10.16 -0.54 4.38
C VAL A 74 -11.02 0.67 4.04
N PHE A 75 -10.95 1.18 2.81
CA PHE A 75 -11.80 2.30 2.39
C PHE A 75 -13.30 1.98 2.52
N THR A 76 -13.70 0.78 2.09
CA THR A 76 -15.10 0.36 2.12
C THR A 76 -15.61 0.20 3.56
N LEU A 77 -14.86 -0.51 4.41
CA LEU A 77 -15.27 -0.75 5.79
C LEU A 77 -15.32 0.55 6.60
N HIS A 78 -14.35 1.44 6.41
CA HIS A 78 -14.35 2.74 7.11
C HIS A 78 -15.52 3.63 6.68
N SER A 79 -15.83 3.61 5.37
CA SER A 79 -17.00 4.31 4.84
C SER A 79 -18.29 3.78 5.48
N PHE A 80 -18.44 2.47 5.64
CA PHE A 80 -19.64 1.87 6.25
C PHE A 80 -19.71 2.03 7.77
N GLU A 81 -18.58 1.97 8.47
CA GLU A 81 -18.50 2.17 9.93
C GLU A 81 -19.11 3.51 10.34
N THR A 82 -18.86 4.56 9.54
CA THR A 82 -19.43 5.90 9.74
C THR A 82 -20.96 5.92 9.70
N TYR A 83 -21.61 4.97 9.01
CA TYR A 83 -23.07 4.91 8.87
C TYR A 83 -23.76 3.93 9.84
N VAL A 84 -23.05 2.98 10.44
CA VAL A 84 -23.66 1.85 11.17
C VAL A 84 -23.07 1.70 12.57
N TYR A 85 -23.19 2.77 13.35
CA TYR A 85 -22.46 2.96 14.62
C TYR A 85 -22.97 2.11 15.82
N ASP A 86 -24.09 1.39 15.69
CA ASP A 86 -24.81 0.80 16.85
C ASP A 86 -25.02 -0.72 16.77
N ILE A 87 -24.33 -1.43 15.88
CA ILE A 87 -24.48 -2.90 15.73
C ILE A 87 -23.18 -3.60 16.14
N VAL A 88 -23.16 -4.14 17.37
CA VAL A 88 -21.99 -4.82 17.98
C VAL A 88 -21.37 -5.92 17.10
N ILE A 89 -22.18 -6.67 16.34
CA ILE A 89 -21.68 -7.71 15.43
C ILE A 89 -20.91 -7.09 14.25
N LEU A 90 -21.31 -5.90 13.83
CA LEU A 90 -20.72 -5.19 12.70
C LEU A 90 -19.40 -4.51 13.12
N ASP A 91 -19.26 -4.09 14.37
CA ASP A 91 -17.99 -3.57 14.92
C ASP A 91 -16.85 -4.59 14.80
N ALA A 92 -17.13 -5.85 15.13
CA ALA A 92 -16.15 -6.93 15.00
C ALA A 92 -15.74 -7.16 13.53
N LEU A 93 -16.67 -6.96 12.60
CA LEU A 93 -16.41 -7.07 11.17
C LEU A 93 -15.60 -5.87 10.65
N PHE A 94 -15.88 -4.66 11.12
CA PHE A 94 -15.10 -3.47 10.76
C PHE A 94 -13.69 -3.48 11.34
N ALA A 95 -13.48 -4.08 12.52
CA ALA A 95 -12.17 -4.17 13.15
C ALA A 95 -11.09 -4.88 12.29
N ILE A 96 -11.48 -5.73 11.33
CA ILE A 96 -10.53 -6.38 10.39
C ILE A 96 -9.78 -5.36 9.51
N GLN A 97 -10.32 -4.14 9.37
CA GLN A 97 -9.69 -3.09 8.59
C GLN A 97 -8.40 -2.58 9.23
N TYR A 98 -8.29 -2.56 10.57
CA TYR A 98 -7.14 -1.94 11.24
C TYR A 98 -5.82 -2.70 11.00
N PRO A 99 -5.77 -4.05 11.09
CA PRO A 99 -4.57 -4.79 10.70
C PRO A 99 -4.22 -4.60 9.21
N LEU A 100 -5.22 -4.54 8.32
CA LEU A 100 -4.99 -4.31 6.89
C LEU A 100 -4.46 -2.91 6.62
N TYR A 101 -5.01 -1.90 7.30
CA TYR A 101 -4.54 -0.53 7.23
C TYR A 101 -3.08 -0.42 7.66
N LEU A 102 -2.73 -0.96 8.83
CA LEU A 102 -1.36 -0.93 9.33
C LEU A 102 -0.39 -1.65 8.38
N LEU A 103 -0.75 -2.84 7.88
CA LEU A 103 0.19 -3.62 7.08
C LEU A 103 0.39 -3.07 5.67
N PHE A 104 -0.65 -2.50 5.04
CA PHE A 104 -0.63 -2.18 3.61
C PHE A 104 -0.82 -0.70 3.30
N VAL A 105 -1.60 0.04 4.10
CA VAL A 105 -1.89 1.46 3.85
C VAL A 105 -0.87 2.36 4.54
N THR A 106 -0.58 2.10 5.83
CA THR A 106 0.38 2.87 6.63
C THR A 106 1.74 3.07 5.96
N PRO A 107 2.40 2.07 5.35
CA PRO A 107 3.69 2.29 4.67
C PRO A 107 3.65 3.29 3.51
N LEU A 108 2.46 3.54 2.96
CA LEU A 108 2.23 4.51 1.88
C LEU A 108 1.72 5.87 2.38
N PHE A 109 1.52 6.02 3.69
CA PHE A 109 0.87 7.20 4.26
C PHE A 109 1.62 8.51 4.01
N GLY A 110 2.94 8.46 3.82
CA GLY A 110 3.73 9.64 3.51
C GLY A 110 3.39 10.28 2.16
N LEU A 111 2.70 9.56 1.26
CA LEU A 111 2.14 10.16 0.04
C LEU A 111 1.13 11.25 0.35
N ASN A 112 0.55 11.25 1.55
CA ASN A 112 -0.39 12.27 2.00
C ASN A 112 0.25 13.67 2.10
N LEU A 113 1.59 13.79 2.08
CA LEU A 113 2.26 15.09 1.92
C LEU A 113 1.83 15.83 0.63
N PHE A 114 1.54 15.08 -0.44
CA PHE A 114 1.19 15.66 -1.74
C PHE A 114 -0.30 15.91 -1.91
N PHE A 115 -1.13 15.13 -1.22
CA PHE A 115 -2.58 15.10 -1.43
C PHE A 115 -3.35 15.81 -0.31
N ASN A 116 -2.82 15.80 0.91
CA ASN A 116 -3.44 16.38 2.10
C ASN A 116 -4.91 15.95 2.27
N VAL A 117 -5.14 14.65 2.26
CA VAL A 117 -6.45 13.98 2.41
C VAL A 117 -6.52 13.18 3.70
N GLU A 118 -7.73 12.73 4.05
CA GLU A 118 -7.94 11.84 5.19
C GLU A 118 -7.39 10.42 4.92
N ALA A 119 -7.24 9.63 5.99
CA ALA A 119 -6.57 8.34 5.97
C ALA A 119 -7.28 7.27 5.12
N ASP A 120 -8.59 7.37 5.01
CA ASP A 120 -9.45 6.55 4.15
C ASP A 120 -9.17 6.79 2.67
N PHE A 121 -8.99 8.03 2.23
CA PHE A 121 -8.60 8.35 0.85
C PHE A 121 -7.18 7.88 0.53
N ILE A 122 -6.27 7.81 1.51
CA ILE A 122 -4.97 7.15 1.32
C ILE A 122 -5.12 5.65 1.06
N ALA A 123 -6.07 4.97 1.73
CA ALA A 123 -6.36 3.56 1.44
C ALA A 123 -6.90 3.40 0.01
N LEU A 124 -7.72 4.33 -0.46
CA LEU A 124 -8.19 4.37 -1.85
C LEU A 124 -7.04 4.61 -2.85
N PHE A 125 -6.10 5.50 -2.53
CA PHE A 125 -4.90 5.67 -3.36
C PHE A 125 -4.02 4.42 -3.37
N ALA A 126 -3.87 3.72 -2.24
CA ALA A 126 -3.16 2.44 -2.18
C ALA A 126 -3.79 1.41 -3.13
N PHE A 127 -5.12 1.36 -3.21
CA PHE A 127 -5.85 0.55 -4.19
C PHE A 127 -5.49 0.92 -5.64
N PHE A 128 -5.57 2.21 -6.00
CA PHE A 128 -5.25 2.66 -7.37
C PHE A 128 -3.77 2.45 -7.73
N ILE A 129 -2.85 2.64 -6.79
CA ILE A 129 -1.43 2.34 -6.98
C ILE A 129 -1.23 0.85 -7.24
N GLY A 130 -1.87 -0.01 -6.46
CA GLY A 130 -1.81 -1.47 -6.66
C GLY A 130 -2.33 -1.87 -8.04
N LEU A 131 -3.47 -1.30 -8.45
CA LEU A 131 -4.06 -1.53 -9.78
C LEU A 131 -3.12 -1.07 -10.90
N PHE A 132 -2.53 0.12 -10.77
CA PHE A 132 -1.60 0.67 -11.75
C PHE A 132 -0.34 -0.19 -11.91
N ILE A 133 0.25 -0.64 -10.79
CA ILE A 133 1.44 -1.51 -10.83
C ILE A 133 1.12 -2.86 -11.48
N LEU A 134 -0.04 -3.46 -11.18
CA LEU A 134 -0.47 -4.72 -11.81
C LEU A 134 -0.71 -4.55 -13.30
N ALA A 135 -1.31 -3.44 -13.73
CA ALA A 135 -1.50 -3.13 -15.15
C ALA A 135 -0.15 -3.03 -15.89
N ILE A 136 0.83 -2.32 -15.31
CA ILE A 136 2.20 -2.25 -15.86
C ILE A 136 2.82 -3.64 -15.96
N HIS A 137 2.69 -4.45 -14.91
CA HIS A 137 3.22 -5.82 -14.91
C HIS A 137 2.63 -6.66 -16.05
N GLU A 138 1.31 -6.66 -16.24
CA GLU A 138 0.67 -7.41 -17.33
C GLU A 138 1.11 -6.90 -18.71
N ILE A 139 1.24 -5.59 -18.91
CA ILE A 139 1.76 -5.01 -20.16
C ILE A 139 3.20 -5.48 -20.40
N ALA A 140 4.06 -5.42 -19.38
CA ALA A 140 5.45 -5.86 -19.47
C ALA A 140 5.56 -7.35 -19.83
N LEU A 141 4.69 -8.20 -19.28
CA LEU A 141 4.64 -9.63 -19.62
C LEU A 141 4.21 -9.85 -21.07
N VAL A 142 3.18 -9.14 -21.56
CA VAL A 142 2.73 -9.24 -22.96
C VAL A 142 3.84 -8.83 -23.91
N VAL A 143 4.53 -7.73 -23.61
CA VAL A 143 5.65 -7.22 -24.41
C VAL A 143 6.82 -8.20 -24.42
N SER A 144 7.18 -8.79 -23.27
CA SER A 144 8.25 -9.80 -23.18
C SER A 144 7.93 -11.07 -23.98
N ARG A 145 6.67 -11.53 -24.01
CA ARG A 145 6.27 -12.73 -24.76
C ARG A 145 6.26 -12.52 -26.28
N ARG A 146 6.11 -11.29 -26.76
CA ARG A 146 6.16 -10.98 -28.19
C ARG A 146 7.59 -10.93 -28.75
N MET A 147 8.59 -10.78 -27.89
CA MET A 147 10.01 -10.68 -28.27
C MET A 147 10.75 -12.03 -28.25
N THR A 148 10.13 -13.08 -27.72
CA THR A 148 10.64 -14.46 -27.68
C THR A 148 9.94 -15.31 -28.71
#